data_AF-A0A7X7SSL9-F1
#
_entry.id   AF-A0A7X7SSL9-F1
#
_cell.length_a   1.000
_cell.length_b   1.000
_cell.length_c   1.000
_cell.angle_alpha   90.00
_cell.angle_beta   90.00
_cell.angle_gamma   90.00
#
_symmetry.space_group_name_H-M   'P 1'
#
loop_
_entity.id
_entity.type
_entity.pdbx_description
1 polymer ?
#
loop_
_entity_poly.entity_id
_entity_poly.type
_entity_poly.pdbx_seq_one_letter_code
_entity_poly.pdbx_strand_id
1 'polypeptide(L)'
;IVVALLVVIEIGSVVWVKSLGVEPTAPAALATGVEGYSNTRALGELMYTKFIYPFELAAMLLLLAIVAAITLTMRQRRGAKQQDIAAQVAVRPQDRVRLVKMEEEKDA
;
A
#
# COMPACT_ATOMS: atom_id res chain seq x y z
N ILE A 1 14.38 14.25 -22.07
CA ILE A 1 14.74 14.43 -23.51
C ILE A 1 15.53 13.22 -24.02
N VAL A 2 16.67 12.86 -23.41
CA VAL A 2 17.49 11.69 -23.83
C VAL A 2 16.68 10.39 -23.89
N VAL A 3 15.91 10.07 -22.84
CA VAL A 3 15.05 8.87 -22.80
C VAL A 3 13.97 8.91 -23.89
N ALA A 4 13.37 10.08 -24.13
CA ALA A 4 12.34 10.23 -25.16
C ALA A 4 12.92 10.00 -26.57
N LEU A 5 14.13 10.51 -26.84
CA LEU A 5 14.82 10.26 -28.11
C LEU A 5 15.20 8.79 -28.27
N LEU A 6 15.65 8.12 -27.21
CA LEU A 6 15.93 6.67 -27.22
C LEU A 6 14.69 5.86 -27.60
N VAL A 7 13.55 6.14 -26.96
CA VAL A 7 12.28 5.42 -27.25
C VAL A 7 11.84 5.64 -28.69
N VAL A 8 11.97 6.86 -29.23
CA VAL A 8 11.62 7.16 -30.62
C VAL A 8 12.54 6.41 -31.60
N ILE A 9 13.83 6.32 -31.30
CA ILE A 9 14.80 5.57 -32.11
C ILE A 9 14.48 4.07 -32.09
N GLU A 10 14.19 3.50 -30.92
CA GLU A 10 13.83 2.09 -30.79
C GLU A 10 12.56 1.76 -31.60
N ILE A 11 11.49 2.53 -31.43
CA ILE A 11 10.24 2.32 -32.15
C ILE A 11 10.45 2.48 -33.67
N GLY A 12 11.20 3.50 -34.10
CA GLY A 12 11.53 3.72 -35.51
C GLY A 12 12.33 2.56 -36.11
N SER A 13 13.30 2.04 -35.37
CA SER A 13 14.12 0.89 -35.80
C SER A 13 13.28 -0.38 -35.97
N VAL A 14 12.35 -0.66 -35.05
CA VAL A 14 11.47 -1.84 -35.11
C VAL A 14 10.54 -1.77 -36.31
N VAL A 15 9.97 -0.59 -36.60
CA VAL A 15 9.08 -0.38 -37.76
C VAL A 15 9.85 -0.54 -39.07
N TRP A 16 11.07 0.00 -39.15
CA TRP A 16 11.90 -0.13 -40.34
C TRP A 16 12.35 -1.58 -40.59
N VAL A 17 12.82 -2.29 -39.56
CA VAL A 17 13.20 -3.71 -39.68
C VAL A 17 12.02 -4.58 -40.12
N LYS A 18 10.81 -4.31 -39.61
CA LYS A 18 9.59 -5.00 -40.05
C LYS A 18 9.26 -4.74 -41.53
N SER A 19 9.49 -3.52 -42.03
CA SER A 19 9.29 -3.19 -43.45
C SER A 19 10.25 -3.91 -44.40
N LEU A 20 11.39 -4.38 -43.89
CA LEU A 20 12.38 -5.16 -44.65
C LEU A 20 12.01 -6.65 -44.76
N GLY A 21 10.86 -7.07 -44.25
CA GLY A 21 10.41 -8.47 -44.30
C GLY A 21 11.24 -9.42 -43.43
N VAL A 22 12.12 -8.89 -42.59
CA VAL A 22 12.83 -9.65 -41.56
C VAL A 22 11.84 -9.85 -40.43
N GLU A 23 11.07 -10.93 -40.49
CA GLU A 23 10.30 -11.34 -39.34
C GLU A 23 11.29 -11.67 -38.21
N PRO A 24 11.22 -10.98 -37.06
CA PRO A 24 11.95 -11.45 -35.90
C PRO A 24 11.50 -12.89 -35.68
N THR A 25 12.44 -13.83 -35.56
CA THR A 25 12.16 -15.16 -35.04
C THR A 25 11.50 -14.96 -33.68
N ALA A 26 10.18 -14.92 -33.68
CA ALA A 26 9.40 -14.75 -32.49
C ALA A 26 9.76 -15.96 -31.61
N PRO A 27 10.13 -15.77 -30.33
CA PRO A 27 10.09 -16.89 -29.41
C PRO A 27 8.71 -17.51 -29.56
N ALA A 28 8.69 -18.83 -29.82
CA ALA A 28 7.53 -19.63 -30.23
C ALA A 28 6.25 -18.95 -29.75
N ALA A 29 5.48 -18.43 -30.71
CA ALA A 29 4.24 -17.73 -30.44
C ALA A 29 3.52 -18.50 -29.33
N LEU A 30 3.35 -17.85 -28.16
CA LEU A 30 2.31 -18.26 -27.23
C LEU A 30 1.10 -18.49 -28.12
N ALA A 31 0.49 -19.67 -28.03
CA ALA A 31 -0.57 -20.13 -28.92
C ALA A 31 -1.84 -19.27 -28.72
N THR A 32 -1.76 -17.98 -29.04
CA THR A 32 -2.79 -16.95 -28.85
C THR A 32 -3.86 -17.02 -29.93
N GLY A 33 -3.80 -18.03 -30.80
CA GLY A 33 -4.72 -18.23 -31.92
C GLY A 33 -5.50 -19.55 -31.89
N VAL A 34 -5.40 -20.36 -30.83
CA VAL A 34 -6.22 -21.58 -30.70
C VAL A 34 -7.55 -21.21 -30.08
N GLU A 35 -8.67 -21.52 -30.74
CA GLU A 35 -10.01 -21.35 -30.16
C GLU A 35 -10.06 -22.04 -28.78
N GLY A 36 -10.44 -21.29 -27.74
CA GLY A 36 -10.48 -21.77 -26.35
C GLY A 36 -9.21 -21.50 -25.52
N TYR A 37 -8.15 -20.93 -26.10
CA TYR A 37 -6.97 -20.52 -25.32
C TYR A 37 -7.26 -19.26 -24.48
N SER A 38 -7.06 -19.37 -23.16
CA SER A 38 -7.24 -18.28 -22.21
C SER A 38 -5.91 -17.92 -21.56
N ASN A 39 -5.40 -16.72 -21.85
CA ASN A 39 -4.20 -16.18 -21.21
C ASN A 39 -4.34 -16.12 -19.68
N THR A 40 -5.51 -15.78 -19.16
CA THR A 40 -5.78 -15.74 -17.71
C THR A 40 -5.63 -17.12 -17.08
N ARG A 41 -6.14 -18.17 -17.76
CA ARG A 41 -5.98 -19.55 -17.31
C ARG A 41 -4.52 -19.99 -17.35
N ALA A 42 -3.83 -19.74 -18.45
CA ALA A 42 -2.44 -20.13 -18.62
C ALA A 42 -1.51 -19.44 -17.61
N LEU A 43 -1.74 -18.15 -17.35
CA LEU A 43 -1.01 -17.41 -16.33
C LEU A 43 -1.32 -17.92 -14.92
N GLY A 44 -2.60 -18.17 -14.62
CA GLY A 44 -3.00 -18.78 -13.35
C GLY A 44 -2.33 -20.13 -13.12
N GLU A 45 -2.31 -20.99 -14.13
CA GLU A 45 -1.64 -22.29 -14.05
C GLU A 45 -0.15 -22.13 -13.72
N LEU A 46 0.56 -21.24 -14.40
CA LEU A 46 1.97 -20.97 -14.11
C LEU A 46 2.19 -20.40 -12.69
N MET A 47 1.37 -19.44 -12.26
CA MET A 47 1.47 -18.81 -10.94
C MET A 47 1.25 -19.80 -9.81
N TYR A 48 0.24 -20.67 -9.92
CA TYR A 48 -0.15 -21.59 -8.85
C TYR A 48 0.56 -22.94 -8.89
N THR A 49 1.27 -23.29 -9.97
CA THR A 49 2.01 -24.56 -10.07
C THR A 49 3.52 -24.38 -10.02
N LYS A 50 4.08 -23.50 -10.85
CA LYS A 50 5.54 -23.34 -10.98
C LYS A 50 6.08 -22.19 -10.13
N PHE A 51 5.30 -21.12 -9.98
CA PHE A 51 5.73 -19.88 -9.36
C PHE A 51 5.01 -19.58 -8.04
N ILE A 52 4.64 -20.62 -7.30
CA ILE A 52 3.93 -20.46 -6.01
C ILE A 52 4.76 -19.66 -5.00
N TYR A 53 6.06 -19.92 -4.91
CA TYR A 53 6.94 -19.27 -3.94
C TYR A 53 7.06 -17.73 -4.16
N PRO A 54 7.39 -17.23 -5.37
CA PRO A 54 7.39 -15.78 -5.60
C PRO A 54 5.98 -15.16 -5.51
N PHE A 55 4.91 -15.90 -5.82
CA PHE A 55 3.54 -15.43 -5.63
C PHE A 55 3.20 -15.21 -4.15
N GLU A 56 3.58 -16.14 -3.26
CA GLU A 56 3.41 -15.99 -1.81
C GLU A 56 4.27 -14.85 -1.26
N LEU A 57 5.50 -14.70 -1.73
CA LEU A 57 6.35 -13.56 -1.36
C LEU A 57 5.71 -12.22 -1.75
N ALA A 58 5.10 -12.13 -2.94
CA ALA A 58 4.36 -10.95 -3.34
C ALA A 58 3.18 -10.67 -2.39
N ALA A 59 2.43 -11.69 -1.96
CA ALA A 59 1.36 -11.54 -0.97
C ALA A 59 1.88 -11.01 0.38
N MET A 60 3.01 -11.53 0.86
CA MET A 60 3.67 -11.05 2.08
C MET A 60 4.15 -9.60 1.95
N LEU A 61 4.68 -9.22 0.78
CA LEU A 61 5.07 -7.84 0.49
C LEU A 61 3.87 -6.89 0.48
N LEU A 62 2.74 -7.31 -0.09
CA LEU A 62 1.51 -6.51 -0.05
C LEU A 62 1.00 -6.32 1.37
N LEU A 63 1.03 -7.38 2.19
CA LEU A 63 0.67 -7.29 3.60
C LEU A 63 1.58 -6.30 4.34
N LEU A 64 2.90 -6.44 4.17
CA LEU A 64 3.89 -5.55 4.76
C LEU A 64 3.67 -4.11 4.31
N ALA A 65 3.36 -3.89 3.03
CA ALA A 65 3.10 -2.56 2.47
C ALA A 65 1.91 -1.88 3.15
N ILE A 66 0.82 -2.61 3.42
CA ILE A 66 -0.34 -2.07 4.15
C ILE A 66 0.05 -1.66 5.57
N VAL A 67 0.78 -2.52 6.29
CA VAL A 67 1.27 -2.21 7.64
C VAL A 67 2.19 -0.99 7.64
N ALA A 68 3.13 -0.92 6.69
CA ALA A 68 4.05 0.20 6.53
C ALA A 68 3.31 1.50 6.21
N ALA A 69 2.31 1.46 5.32
CA ALA A 69 1.53 2.63 4.96
C ALA A 69 0.70 3.18 6.14
N ILE A 70 0.06 2.29 6.91
CA ILE A 70 -0.68 2.68 8.11
C ILE A 70 0.26 3.29 9.14
N THR A 71 1.35 2.60 9.47
CA THR A 71 2.31 3.09 10.49
C THR A 71 2.96 4.42 10.11
N LEU A 72 3.24 4.65 8.82
CA LEU A 72 3.79 5.92 8.34
C LEU A 72 2.80 7.09 8.45
N THR A 73 1.51 6.81 8.27
CA THR A 73 0.45 7.84 8.29
C THR A 73 -0.17 8.02 9.69
N MET A 74 0.03 7.07 10.60
CA MET A 74 -0.37 7.17 12.00
C MET A 74 0.44 8.23 12.74
N ARG A 75 -0.05 9.47 12.69
CA ARG A 75 0.55 10.60 13.39
C ARG A 75 -0.08 10.80 14.76
N GLN A 76 0.72 10.70 15.82
CA GLN A 76 0.27 11.11 17.15
C GLN A 76 0.23 12.65 17.26
N ARG A 77 -0.92 13.18 17.69
CA ARG A 77 -1.09 14.64 17.88
C ARG A 77 -0.33 15.09 19.12
N ARG A 78 0.61 16.03 18.96
CA ARG A 78 1.25 16.72 20.10
C ARG A 78 0.18 17.45 20.93
N GLY A 79 0.19 17.24 22.24
CA GLY A 79 -0.80 17.80 23.17
C GLY A 79 -2.06 16.95 23.37
N ALA A 80 -2.15 15.76 22.76
CA ALA A 80 -3.21 14.82 23.08
C ALA A 80 -3.04 14.32 24.52
N LYS A 81 -4.00 14.62 25.39
CA LYS A 81 -4.03 14.08 26.75
C LYS A 81 -4.44 12.61 26.67
N GLN A 82 -3.56 11.72 27.11
CA GLN A 82 -3.92 10.32 27.30
C GLN A 82 -4.58 10.15 28.67
N GLN A 83 -5.61 9.33 28.72
CA GLN A 83 -6.28 8.99 29.96
C GLN A 83 -5.50 7.87 30.64
N ASP A 84 -5.04 8.12 31.87
CA ASP A 84 -4.68 7.04 32.78
C ASP A 84 -5.95 6.60 33.53
N ILE A 85 -6.46 5.42 33.17
CA ILE A 85 -7.70 4.86 33.72
C ILE A 85 -7.48 4.48 35.19
N ALA A 86 -6.32 3.92 35.52
CA ALA A 86 -6.02 3.50 36.88
C ALA A 86 -5.97 4.73 37.81
N ALA A 87 -5.32 5.81 37.37
CA ALA A 87 -5.28 7.06 38.11
C ALA A 87 -6.66 7.72 38.24
N GLN A 88 -7.57 7.55 37.27
CA GLN A 88 -8.95 8.07 37.34
C GLN A 88 -9.83 7.29 38.32
N VAL A 89 -9.66 5.97 38.39
CA VAL A 89 -10.46 5.11 39.27
C VAL A 89 -9.99 5.21 40.72
N ALA A 90 -8.69 5.41 40.96
CA ALA A 90 -8.13 5.49 42.31
C ALA A 90 -8.41 6.81 43.07
N VAL A 91 -9.20 7.72 42.50
CA VAL A 91 -9.46 9.05 43.06
C VAL A 91 -10.36 8.98 44.29
N ARG A 92 -10.00 9.71 45.36
CA ARG A 92 -10.82 9.85 46.56
C ARG A 92 -11.51 11.22 46.61
N PRO A 93 -12.62 11.38 47.36
CA PRO A 93 -13.28 12.68 47.52
C PRO A 93 -12.34 13.77 48.04
N GLN A 94 -11.41 13.40 48.93
CA GLN A 94 -10.41 14.28 49.52
C GLN A 94 -9.46 14.91 48.47
N ASP A 95 -9.29 14.27 47.31
CA ASP A 95 -8.35 14.71 46.26
C ASP A 95 -8.97 15.72 45.28
N ARG A 96 -10.29 15.96 45.35
CA ARG A 96 -11.04 16.71 44.31
C ARG A 96 -11.88 17.85 44.82
N VAL A 97 -12.24 17.86 46.10
CA VAL A 97 -13.08 18.91 46.69
C VAL A 97 -12.43 19.53 47.91
N ARG A 98 -12.50 20.86 47.98
CA ARG A 98 -12.09 21.65 49.15
C ARG A 98 -13.30 22.44 49.64
N LEU A 99 -13.67 22.28 50.91
CA LEU A 99 -14.62 23.18 51.55
C LEU A 99 -13.95 24.53 51.78
N VAL A 100 -14.44 25.56 51.10
CA VAL A 100 -14.06 26.96 51.33
C VAL A 100 -15.20 27.61 52.11
N LYS A 101 -14.91 28.08 53.32
CA LYS A 101 -15.82 28.93 54.08
C LYS A 101 -15.67 30.35 53.53
N MET A 102 -16.77 30.94 53.10
CA MET A 102 -16.84 32.30 52.58
C MET A 102 -17.59 33.16 53.61
N GLU A 103 -17.25 34.44 53.70
CA GLU A 103 -18.04 35.39 54.50
C GLU A 103 -19.41 35.60 53.84
N GLU A 104 -20.41 35.93 54.67
CA GLU A 104 -21.76 36.20 54.18
C GLU A 104 -21.75 37.47 53.32
N GLU A 105 -22.12 37.32 52.04
CA GLU A 105 -22.34 38.43 51.13
C GLU A 105 -23.52 39.24 51.68
N LYS A 106 -23.25 40.44 52.18
CA LYS A 106 -24.29 41.36 52.62
C LYS A 106 -24.73 42.19 51.42
N ASP A 107 -25.90 41.87 50.89
CA ASP A 107 -26.57 42.68 49.88
C ASP A 107 -26.73 44.13 50.39
N ALA A 108 -26.36 45.09 49.53
CA ALA A 108 -26.31 46.52 49.81
C ALA A 108 -27.70 47.19 49.85
#